data_AF-A0A6B3FG68-F1
#
_entry.id   AF-A0A6B3FG68-F1
#
_cell.length_a   1.000
_cell.length_b   1.000
_cell.length_c   1.000
_cell.angle_alpha   90.00
_cell.angle_beta   90.00
_cell.angle_gamma   90.00
#
_symmetry.space_group_name_H-M   'P 1'
#
loop_
_entity.id
_entity.type
_entity.pdbx_description
1 polymer ?
#
loop_
_entity_poly.entity_id
_entity_poly.type
_entity_poly.pdbx_seq_one_letter_code
_entity_poly.pdbx_strand_id
1 'polypeptide(L)'
;EDDIVDHFFVSTTHHWLLFFTNKGRVYRAKAYELPDAGRDARGQHVANLLAFQPDEKIAQILAIRDYEAVPYLILATKGGLVKKTALKDYDSPRSGGVIAINLREMPEGGDDELIGAELVSA
;
A
#
# COMPACT_ATOMS: atom_id res chain seq x y z
N GLU A 1 11.01 -15.01 18.17
CA GLU A 1 10.15 -14.20 17.30
C GLU A 1 11.00 -13.90 16.08
N ASP A 2 10.74 -14.57 14.96
CA ASP A 2 11.59 -14.52 13.77
C ASP A 2 11.30 -13.24 12.98
N ASP A 3 12.34 -12.43 12.73
CA ASP A 3 12.29 -11.26 11.85
C ASP A 3 12.24 -11.76 10.39
N ILE A 4 11.03 -12.07 9.89
CA ILE A 4 10.82 -12.55 8.51
C ILE A 4 10.66 -11.35 7.56
N VAL A 5 11.28 -11.44 6.38
CA VAL A 5 11.10 -10.43 5.31
C VAL A 5 9.83 -10.75 4.53
N ASP A 6 8.75 -10.00 4.78
CA ASP A 6 7.47 -10.17 4.08
C ASP A 6 7.45 -9.56 2.67
N HIS A 7 8.18 -8.45 2.46
CA HIS A 7 8.21 -7.74 1.18
C HIS A 7 9.65 -7.45 0.76
N PHE A 8 10.01 -7.86 -0.46
CA PHE A 8 11.30 -7.57 -1.09
C PHE A 8 11.08 -7.11 -2.54
N PHE A 9 11.62 -5.95 -2.89
CA PHE A 9 11.51 -5.39 -4.23
C PHE A 9 12.74 -4.55 -4.58
N VAL A 10 12.95 -4.35 -5.88
CA VAL A 10 14.00 -3.47 -6.42
C VAL A 10 13.32 -2.24 -7.02
N SER A 11 13.80 -1.04 -6.68
CA SER A 11 13.27 0.22 -7.18
C SER A 11 14.38 1.29 -7.25
N THR A 12 14.05 2.50 -7.69
CA THR A 12 14.96 3.66 -7.65
C THR A 12 14.54 4.62 -6.54
N THR A 13 15.48 5.42 -6.04
CA THR A 13 15.25 6.36 -4.92
C THR A 13 14.14 7.37 -5.20
N HIS A 14 13.92 7.74 -6.46
CA HIS A 14 12.94 8.73 -6.89
C HIS A 14 11.59 8.12 -7.29
N HIS A 15 11.44 6.79 -7.26
CA HIS A 15 10.16 6.15 -7.48
C HIS A 15 9.24 6.37 -6.28
N TRP A 16 7.94 6.32 -6.53
CA TRP A 16 6.92 6.25 -5.50
C TRP A 16 6.77 4.82 -5.02
N LEU A 17 6.66 4.67 -3.71
CA LEU A 17 6.22 3.46 -3.03
C LEU A 17 4.80 3.69 -2.55
N LEU A 18 3.87 2.85 -3.00
CA LEU A 18 2.48 2.85 -2.61
C LEU A 18 2.26 1.74 -1.60
N PHE A 19 1.84 2.10 -0.39
CA PHE A 19 1.57 1.18 0.71
C PHE A 19 0.06 1.04 0.86
N PHE A 20 -0.46 -0.11 0.44
CA PHE A 20 -1.85 -0.47 0.59
C PHE A 20 -2.07 -1.18 1.90
N THR A 21 -3.12 -0.81 2.62
CA THR A 21 -3.38 -1.34 3.96
C THR A 21 -4.63 -2.22 4.00
N ASN A 22 -4.72 -3.10 4.99
CA ASN A 22 -5.91 -3.94 5.23
C ASN A 22 -7.19 -3.11 5.38
N LYS A 23 -7.09 -1.86 5.85
CA LYS A 23 -8.21 -0.90 5.98
C LYS A 23 -8.56 -0.17 4.69
N GLY A 24 -8.03 -0.59 3.53
CA GLY A 24 -8.40 -0.06 2.23
C GLY A 24 -7.86 1.34 1.96
N ARG A 25 -6.82 1.76 2.69
CA ARG A 25 -6.13 3.03 2.49
C ARG A 25 -4.86 2.81 1.66
N VAL A 26 -4.43 3.87 0.98
CA VAL A 26 -3.13 3.93 0.32
C VAL A 26 -2.33 5.10 0.84
N TYR A 27 -1.10 4.82 1.22
CA TYR A 27 -0.10 5.82 1.59
C TYR A 27 0.98 5.85 0.53
N ARG A 28 1.66 6.98 0.39
CA ARG A 28 2.77 7.13 -0.55
C ARG A 28 3.99 7.71 0.14
N ALA A 29 5.14 7.22 -0.27
CA ALA A 29 6.43 7.86 0.02
C ALA A 29 7.33 7.72 -1.19
N LYS A 30 8.23 8.67 -1.41
CA LYS A 30 9.39 8.46 -2.25
C LYS A 30 10.34 7.49 -1.56
N ALA A 31 11.00 6.63 -2.33
CA ALA A 31 11.89 5.63 -1.74
C ALA A 31 13.03 6.25 -0.91
N TYR A 32 13.51 7.47 -1.26
CA TYR A 32 14.49 8.19 -0.44
C TYR A 32 13.96 8.67 0.93
N GLU A 33 12.64 8.70 1.14
CA GLU A 33 12.04 9.08 2.43
C GLU A 33 12.08 7.91 3.42
N LEU A 34 12.30 6.68 2.94
CA LEU A 34 12.58 5.55 3.80
C LEU A 34 14.00 5.68 4.39
N PRO A 35 14.20 5.30 5.66
CA PRO A 35 15.51 5.36 6.27
C PRO A 35 16.44 4.35 5.60
N ASP A 36 17.57 4.86 5.12
CA ASP A 36 18.67 4.03 4.65
C ASP A 36 19.35 3.37 5.86
N ALA A 37 19.38 2.04 5.86
CA ALA A 37 19.90 1.25 6.96
C ALA A 37 20.74 0.11 6.40
N GLY A 38 21.82 -0.24 7.12
CA GLY A 38 22.64 -1.39 6.75
C GLY A 38 21.80 -2.66 6.66
N ARG A 39 22.23 -3.62 5.83
CA ARG A 39 21.49 -4.87 5.58
C ARG A 39 21.10 -5.65 6.84
N ASP A 40 21.90 -5.54 7.90
CA ASP A 40 21.68 -6.23 9.19
C ASP A 40 20.87 -5.38 10.20
N ALA A 41 20.49 -4.16 9.84
CA ALA A 41 19.69 -3.29 10.69
C ALA A 41 18.20 -3.62 10.57
N ARG A 42 17.46 -3.51 11.68
CA ARG A 42 16.01 -3.73 11.72
C ARG A 42 15.18 -2.66 10.99
N GLY A 43 15.79 -1.53 10.63
CA GLY A 43 15.10 -0.40 10.01
C GLY A 43 14.12 0.31 10.95
N GLN A 44 13.24 1.14 10.36
CA GLN A 44 12.19 1.87 11.07
C GLN A 44 10.83 1.22 10.82
N HIS A 45 9.97 1.20 11.83
CA HIS A 45 8.61 0.72 11.69
C HIS A 45 7.81 1.63 10.73
N VAL A 46 7.37 1.08 9.60
CA VAL A 46 6.69 1.80 8.50
C VAL A 46 5.40 2.49 8.95
N ALA A 47 4.64 1.88 9.87
CA ALA A 47 3.40 2.48 10.40
C ALA A 47 3.63 3.84 11.09
N ASN A 48 4.80 4.03 11.72
CA ASN A 48 5.12 5.29 12.38
C ASN A 48 5.52 6.37 11.37
N LEU A 49 6.22 5.98 10.30
CA LEU A 49 6.62 6.89 9.23
C LEU A 49 5.40 7.43 8.47
N LEU A 50 4.42 6.55 8.19
CA LEU A 50 3.24 6.87 7.39
C LEU A 50 2.01 7.24 8.24
N ALA A 51 2.15 7.30 9.56
CA ALA A 51 1.08 7.63 10.51
C ALA A 51 -0.20 6.79 10.28
N PHE A 52 -0.04 5.47 10.28
CA PHE A 52 -1.15 4.51 10.16
C PHE A 52 -2.16 4.66 11.30
N GLN A 53 -3.40 4.29 11.03
CA GLN A 53 -4.43 4.18 12.05
C GLN A 53 -4.18 2.97 12.96
N PRO A 54 -4.79 2.92 14.17
CA PRO A 54 -4.74 1.73 15.01
C PRO A 54 -5.18 0.48 14.23
N ASP A 55 -4.51 -0.65 14.45
CA ASP A 55 -4.75 -1.95 13.81
C ASP A 55 -4.62 -1.99 12.28
N GLU A 56 -4.06 -0.93 11.69
CA GLU A 56 -3.78 -0.88 10.27
C GLU A 56 -2.45 -1.54 9.94
N LYS A 57 -2.47 -2.45 8.96
CA LYS A 57 -1.35 -3.28 8.53
C LYS A 57 -1.19 -3.18 7.02
N ILE A 58 0.04 -3.36 6.53
CA ILE A 58 0.29 -3.42 5.09
C ILE A 58 -0.32 -4.70 4.53
N ALA A 59 -1.11 -4.56 3.47
CA ALA A 59 -1.60 -5.64 2.64
C ALA A 59 -0.74 -5.83 1.38
N GLN A 60 -0.24 -4.74 0.80
CA GLN A 60 0.60 -4.79 -0.41
C GLN A 60 1.48 -3.54 -0.54
N ILE A 61 2.65 -3.69 -1.16
CA ILE A 61 3.53 -2.59 -1.54
C ILE A 61 3.77 -2.61 -3.05
N LEU A 62 3.53 -1.49 -3.72
CA LEU A 62 3.81 -1.34 -5.16
C LEU A 62 4.80 -0.19 -5.38
N ALA A 63 5.83 -0.44 -6.19
CA ALA A 63 6.75 0.60 -6.64
C ALA A 63 6.37 1.08 -8.04
N ILE A 64 6.18 2.39 -8.21
CA ILE A 64 5.89 3.00 -9.51
C ILE A 64 6.85 4.15 -9.79
N ARG A 65 7.24 4.31 -11.05
CA ARG A 65 8.03 5.46 -11.49
C ARG A 65 7.23 6.76 -11.33
N ASP A 66 6.01 6.74 -11.87
CA ASP A 66 5.03 7.81 -11.89
C ASP A 66 3.63 7.19 -12.01
N TYR A 67 2.59 8.03 -11.90
CA TYR A 67 1.19 7.59 -11.98
C TYR A 67 0.69 7.38 -13.42
N GLU A 68 1.56 7.54 -14.41
CA GLU A 68 1.28 7.36 -15.85
C GLU A 68 1.82 6.01 -16.37
N ALA A 69 2.67 5.34 -15.58
CA ALA A 69 3.32 4.07 -15.93
C ALA A 69 2.35 2.96 -16.33
N VAL A 70 1.15 2.92 -15.74
CA VAL A 70 0.05 2.02 -16.13
C VAL A 70 -1.29 2.74 -16.02
N PRO A 71 -2.32 2.31 -16.79
CA PRO A 71 -3.61 2.98 -16.77
C PRO A 71 -4.40 2.72 -15.48
N TYR A 72 -4.32 1.51 -14.92
CA TYR A 72 -5.23 1.09 -13.85
C TYR A 72 -4.54 0.42 -12.67
N LEU A 73 -5.18 0.57 -11.52
CA LEU A 73 -4.96 -0.21 -10.32
C LEU A 73 -6.19 -1.09 -10.08
N ILE A 74 -5.96 -2.36 -9.76
CA ILE A 74 -6.98 -3.28 -9.30
C ILE A 74 -6.75 -3.60 -7.83
N LEU A 75 -7.82 -3.58 -7.05
CA LEU A 75 -7.87 -3.91 -5.64
C LEU A 75 -8.79 -5.10 -5.42
N ALA A 76 -8.42 -6.02 -4.54
CA ALA A 76 -9.23 -7.19 -4.17
C ALA A 76 -9.36 -7.28 -2.65
N THR A 77 -10.58 -7.55 -2.17
CA THR A 77 -10.88 -7.72 -0.74
C THR A 77 -11.11 -9.19 -0.39
N LYS A 78 -11.02 -9.49 0.90
CA LYS A 78 -11.29 -10.82 1.46
C LYS A 78 -12.72 -11.28 1.16
N GLY A 79 -13.69 -10.36 1.20
CA GLY A 79 -15.08 -10.60 0.83
C GLY A 79 -15.33 -10.81 -0.67
N GLY A 80 -14.28 -10.83 -1.50
CA GLY A 80 -14.39 -11.07 -2.94
C GLY A 80 -14.79 -9.84 -3.76
N LEU A 81 -14.78 -8.64 -3.18
CA LEU A 81 -15.01 -7.40 -3.92
C LEU A 81 -13.74 -7.04 -4.70
N VAL A 82 -13.93 -6.71 -5.99
CA VAL A 82 -12.86 -6.19 -6.84
C VAL A 82 -13.19 -4.77 -7.27
N LYS A 83 -12.20 -3.87 -7.19
CA LYS A 83 -12.34 -2.48 -7.62
C LYS A 83 -11.22 -2.14 -8.61
N LYS A 84 -11.60 -1.64 -9.78
CA LYS A 84 -10.69 -1.09 -10.80
C LYS A 84 -10.83 0.43 -10.84
N THR A 85 -9.71 1.13 -10.73
CA THR A 85 -9.62 2.62 -10.72
C THR A 85 -8.43 3.08 -11.55
N ALA A 86 -8.48 4.32 -12.03
CA ALA A 86 -7.34 4.87 -12.75
C ALA A 86 -6.19 5.11 -11.76
N LEU A 87 -4.96 4.73 -12.12
CA LEU A 87 -3.81 4.90 -11.20
C LEU A 87 -3.60 6.37 -10.81
N LYS A 88 -3.81 7.28 -11.75
CA LYS A 88 -3.73 8.74 -11.53
C LYS A 88 -4.65 9.28 -10.42
N ASP A 89 -5.74 8.58 -10.08
CA ASP A 89 -6.67 9.05 -9.04
C ASP A 89 -6.02 8.96 -7.63
N TYR A 90 -4.90 8.25 -7.53
CA TYR A 90 -4.09 8.13 -6.31
C TYR A 90 -2.96 9.16 -6.22
N ASP A 91 -2.75 10.01 -7.23
CA ASP A 91 -1.78 11.10 -7.17
C ASP A 91 -2.28 12.26 -6.30
N SER A 92 -2.11 12.11 -4.99
CA SER A 92 -2.61 13.05 -3.99
C SER A 92 -1.54 13.39 -2.97
N PRO A 93 -1.28 14.69 -2.66
CA PRO A 93 -0.28 15.13 -1.68
C PRO A 93 -0.69 14.90 -0.21
N ARG A 94 -1.79 14.19 0.05
CA ARG A 94 -2.27 13.93 1.41
C ARG A 94 -1.34 12.97 2.15
N SER A 95 -0.69 13.48 3.20
CA SER A 95 0.18 12.69 4.08
C SER A 95 -0.57 11.61 4.85
N GLY A 96 -1.83 11.86 5.24
CA GLY A 96 -2.66 10.89 5.96
C GLY A 96 -3.16 9.71 5.11
N GLY A 97 -2.72 9.58 3.86
CA GLY A 97 -3.20 8.57 2.92
C GLY A 97 -4.55 8.90 2.28
N VAL A 98 -4.91 8.11 1.26
CA VAL A 98 -6.15 8.23 0.48
C VAL A 98 -6.99 6.96 0.68
N ILE A 99 -8.30 7.11 0.72
CA ILE A 99 -9.22 5.96 0.75
C ILE A 99 -9.24 5.32 -0.64
N ALA A 100 -8.68 4.12 -0.76
CA ALA A 100 -8.60 3.40 -2.02
C ALA A 100 -9.86 2.56 -2.29
N ILE A 101 -10.45 1.98 -1.24
CA ILE A 101 -11.70 1.24 -1.28
C ILE A 101 -12.46 1.42 0.04
N ASN A 102 -13.79 1.53 -0.03
CA ASN A 102 -14.62 1.50 1.18
C ASN A 102 -14.94 0.04 1.49
N LEU A 103 -14.50 -0.41 2.66
CA LEU A 103 -14.72 -1.76 3.15
C LEU A 103 -16.08 -1.82 3.87
N ARG A 104 -16.72 -2.99 3.81
CA ARG A 104 -18.05 -3.23 4.39
C ARG A 104 -17.93 -4.29 5.47
N GLU A 105 -18.92 -4.36 6.34
CA GLU A 105 -19.02 -5.48 7.29
C GLU A 105 -19.32 -6.79 6.54
N MET A 106 -18.64 -7.86 6.94
CA MET A 106 -18.80 -9.20 6.38
C MET A 106 -20.03 -9.91 6.98
N PRO A 107 -20.71 -10.82 6.25
CA PRO A 107 -21.90 -11.52 6.75
C PRO A 107 -21.68 -12.34 8.03
N GLU A 108 -20.45 -12.80 8.22
CA GLU A 108 -19.99 -13.61 9.35
C GLU A 108 -19.44 -12.77 10.53
N GLY A 109 -19.56 -11.44 10.43
CA GLY A 109 -19.10 -10.46 11.41
C GLY A 109 -17.68 -9.93 11.12
N GLY A 110 -17.42 -8.70 11.58
CA GLY A 110 -16.15 -8.00 11.36
C GLY A 110 -16.07 -7.25 10.03
N ASP A 111 -15.08 -6.38 9.90
CA ASP A 111 -14.87 -5.60 8.68
C ASP A 111 -14.21 -6.45 7.59
N ASP A 112 -14.63 -6.26 6.33
CA ASP A 112 -13.88 -6.72 5.16
C ASP A 112 -12.50 -6.07 5.14
N GLU A 113 -11.53 -6.73 4.50
CA GLU A 113 -10.15 -6.28 4.45
C GLU A 113 -9.62 -6.31 3.03
N LEU A 114 -8.80 -5.33 2.68
CA LEU A 114 -8.02 -5.39 1.46
C LEU A 114 -6.94 -6.46 1.60
N ILE A 115 -6.87 -7.38 0.62
CA ILE A 115 -5.89 -8.48 0.61
C ILE A 115 -4.92 -8.39 -0.57
N GLY A 116 -5.21 -7.56 -1.57
CA GLY A 116 -4.36 -7.48 -2.76
C GLY A 116 -4.54 -6.18 -3.53
N ALA A 117 -3.46 -5.75 -4.17
CA ALA A 117 -3.42 -4.64 -5.10
C ALA A 117 -2.48 -4.98 -6.27
N GLU A 118 -2.87 -4.67 -7.50
CA GLU A 118 -2.08 -4.98 -8.69
C GLU A 118 -2.22 -3.89 -9.76
N LEU A 119 -1.10 -3.61 -10.44
CA LEU A 119 -1.02 -2.69 -11.58
C LEU A 119 -1.41 -3.44 -12.85
N VAL A 120 -2.36 -2.89 -13.61
CA VAL A 120 -2.90 -3.59 -14.78
C VAL A 120 -2.85 -2.67 -16.00
N SER A 121 -2.20 -3.17 -17.06
CA SER A 121 -2.28 -2.59 -18.41
C SER A 121 -3.57 -3.04 -19.10
N ALA A 122 -4.00 -2.25 -20.09
CA ALA A 122 -5.09 -2.66 -20.99
C ALA A 122 -4.68 -3.86 -21.84
#